data_AF-A0A957AI49-F1
#
_entry.id   AF-A0A957AI49-F1
#
_cell.length_a   1.000
_cell.length_b   1.000
_cell.length_c   1.000
_cell.angle_alpha   90.00
_cell.angle_beta   90.00
_cell.angle_gamma   90.00
#
_symmetry.space_group_name_H-M   'P 1'
#
loop_
_entity.id
_entity.type
_entity.pdbx_description
1 polymer ?
#
loop_
_entity_poly.entity_id
_entity_poly.type
_entity_poly.pdbx_seq_one_letter_code
_entity_poly.pdbx_strand_id
1 'polypeptide(L)'
;DQAAPVTVGNAQLQADTLGLTLPFDLDDEEALYAWIQAMFTLTLPGPIATNALRPDFTLNTGFDITQIQSGAEIGEPPNMLTYLRGTFIPEAIETAQQLNGYQPVDINGHRVMSLAPDAAIDLANPVQAMALARLNNATFLDDGTLVYASTLGLMETALSASQTLADIPQLQRAMATLDAPLMSSMVLGPGNFLPGIPMELFQPDSQEDIAGVMLTMQAQEPAPVVLAAIAGSTAGGPVSLIEPPEGSTPDPVALASQPRSVSKFALVYATPEDAQTAAQQIESRLSTGSSSTSDRPWSEMFASWSAVPDAEQSSVLLTIEWIDRPAMTQRLVFSRDLGFITG
;
A
#
# COMPACT_ATOMS: atom_id res chain seq x y z
N ASP A 1 18.03 -10.56 3.24
CA ASP A 1 16.86 -10.53 2.34
C ASP A 1 15.92 -9.44 2.81
N GLN A 2 15.84 -8.33 2.08
CA GLN A 2 14.78 -7.35 2.32
C GLN A 2 13.47 -8.02 1.93
N ALA A 3 12.49 -8.04 2.83
CA ALA A 3 11.15 -8.48 2.48
C ALA A 3 10.69 -7.58 1.33
N ALA A 4 10.39 -8.18 0.18
CA ALA A 4 9.89 -7.43 -0.95
C ALA A 4 8.63 -6.66 -0.51
N PRO A 5 8.48 -5.38 -0.87
CA PRO A 5 7.35 -4.59 -0.40
C PRO A 5 6.07 -5.27 -0.85
N VAL A 6 5.21 -5.60 0.11
CA VAL A 6 3.85 -6.05 -0.15
C VAL A 6 2.96 -4.86 0.08
N THR A 7 2.18 -4.50 -0.92
CA THR A 7 1.14 -3.49 -0.81
C THR A 7 -0.21 -4.13 -1.09
N VAL A 8 -1.24 -3.76 -0.35
CA VAL A 8 -2.59 -4.32 -0.47
C VAL A 8 -3.62 -3.20 -0.40
N GLY A 9 -4.60 -3.23 -1.29
CA GLY A 9 -5.82 -2.41 -1.23
C GLY A 9 -7.07 -3.28 -1.21
N ASN A 10 -8.08 -2.83 -0.48
CA ASN A 10 -9.39 -3.43 -0.36
C ASN A 10 -10.47 -2.39 -0.72
N ALA A 11 -10.75 -2.29 -2.03
CA ALA A 11 -11.75 -1.39 -2.59
C ALA A 11 -13.15 -1.72 -2.05
N GLN A 12 -13.47 -3.00 -1.84
CA GLN A 12 -14.76 -3.41 -1.32
C GLN A 12 -15.00 -2.89 0.09
N LEU A 13 -14.01 -3.01 0.99
CA LEU A 13 -14.11 -2.48 2.35
C LEU A 13 -14.35 -0.96 2.35
N GLN A 14 -13.65 -0.23 1.48
CA GLN A 14 -13.84 1.22 1.35
C GLN A 14 -15.23 1.56 0.78
N ALA A 15 -15.68 0.83 -0.23
CA ALA A 15 -16.99 1.00 -0.84
C ALA A 15 -18.11 0.74 0.17
N ASP A 16 -18.06 -0.39 0.89
CA ASP A 16 -19.03 -0.76 1.91
C ASP A 16 -19.11 0.29 3.03
N THR A 17 -17.95 0.80 3.46
CA THR A 17 -17.87 1.83 4.51
C THR A 17 -18.49 3.16 4.08
N LEU A 18 -18.40 3.50 2.79
CA LEU A 18 -18.91 4.75 2.23
C LEU A 18 -20.28 4.60 1.55
N GLY A 19 -20.87 3.40 1.56
CA GLY A 19 -22.15 3.12 0.92
C GLY A 19 -22.12 3.15 -0.61
N LEU A 20 -20.97 2.89 -1.22
CA LEU A 20 -20.82 2.77 -2.66
C LEU A 20 -21.13 1.34 -3.13
N THR A 21 -21.73 1.22 -4.32
CA THR A 21 -21.97 -0.08 -4.95
C THR A 21 -20.82 -0.40 -5.91
N LEU A 22 -20.31 -1.63 -5.84
CA LEU A 22 -19.35 -2.19 -6.80
C LEU A 22 -19.89 -3.52 -7.38
N PRO A 23 -19.66 -3.80 -8.67
CA PRO A 23 -19.27 -2.84 -9.70
C PRO A 23 -20.39 -1.82 -9.98
N PHE A 24 -20.05 -0.72 -10.64
CA PHE A 24 -21.01 0.28 -11.15
C PHE A 24 -20.71 0.57 -12.63
N ASP A 25 -21.64 1.22 -13.32
CA ASP A 25 -21.45 1.60 -14.71
C ASP A 25 -20.46 2.77 -14.81
N LEU A 26 -19.34 2.59 -15.52
CA LEU A 26 -18.36 3.67 -15.71
C LEU A 26 -18.92 4.86 -16.52
N ASP A 27 -19.99 4.66 -17.29
CA ASP A 27 -20.68 5.73 -18.01
C ASP A 27 -21.62 6.55 -17.09
N ASP A 28 -21.86 6.10 -15.86
CA ASP A 28 -22.54 6.88 -14.82
C ASP A 28 -21.54 7.87 -14.19
N GLU A 29 -21.55 9.12 -14.70
CA GLU A 29 -20.64 10.18 -14.25
C GLU A 29 -20.75 10.48 -12.74
N GLU A 30 -21.94 10.36 -12.16
CA GLU A 30 -22.17 10.61 -10.73
C GLU A 30 -21.53 9.50 -9.89
N ALA A 31 -21.77 8.24 -10.25
CA ALA A 31 -21.16 7.09 -9.60
C ALA A 31 -19.63 7.09 -9.75
N LEU A 32 -19.12 7.40 -10.94
CA LEU A 32 -17.68 7.51 -11.21
C LEU A 32 -17.04 8.61 -10.35
N TYR A 33 -17.65 9.79 -10.30
CA TYR A 33 -17.13 10.89 -9.48
C TYR A 33 -17.09 10.52 -7.99
N ALA A 34 -18.16 9.93 -7.47
CA ALA A 34 -18.22 9.46 -6.08
C ALA A 34 -17.15 8.40 -5.79
N TRP A 35 -16.95 7.46 -6.71
CA TRP A 35 -15.94 6.42 -6.60
C TRP A 35 -14.51 6.98 -6.62
N ILE A 36 -14.19 7.89 -7.55
CA ILE A 36 -12.86 8.52 -7.64
C ILE A 36 -12.51 9.22 -6.32
N GLN A 37 -13.44 9.98 -5.75
CA GLN A 37 -13.21 10.65 -4.47
C GLN A 37 -12.99 9.65 -3.33
N ALA A 38 -13.80 8.59 -3.28
CA ALA A 38 -13.72 7.57 -2.25
C ALA A 38 -12.44 6.73 -2.31
N MET A 39 -11.96 6.41 -3.51
CA MET A 39 -10.84 5.49 -3.74
C MET A 39 -9.49 6.18 -3.90
N PHE A 40 -9.42 7.51 -3.86
CA PHE A 40 -8.15 8.24 -4.06
C PHE A 40 -7.03 7.79 -3.10
N THR A 41 -7.40 7.39 -1.89
CA THR A 41 -6.47 6.93 -0.86
C THR A 41 -6.23 5.42 -0.86
N LEU A 42 -6.91 4.71 -1.76
CA LEU A 42 -6.79 3.27 -1.89
C LEU A 42 -5.48 2.91 -2.57
N THR A 43 -4.77 1.96 -2.00
CA THR A 43 -3.58 1.38 -2.61
C THR A 43 -3.95 0.33 -3.63
N LEU A 44 -3.94 0.66 -4.91
CA LEU A 44 -4.06 -0.34 -5.98
C LEU A 44 -2.69 -0.67 -6.58
N PRO A 45 -2.51 -1.88 -7.16
CA PRO A 45 -1.30 -2.21 -7.91
C PRO A 45 -0.98 -1.14 -8.94
N GLY A 46 0.29 -0.73 -9.05
CA GLY A 46 0.69 0.50 -9.74
C GLY A 46 0.15 0.64 -11.17
N PRO A 47 0.29 -0.38 -12.04
CA PRO A 47 -0.23 -0.32 -13.41
C PRO A 47 -1.74 -0.14 -13.47
N ILE A 48 -2.47 -0.72 -12.53
CA ILE A 48 -3.93 -0.61 -12.44
C ILE A 48 -4.29 0.81 -12.02
N ALA A 49 -3.73 1.30 -10.91
CA ALA A 49 -3.98 2.64 -10.40
C ALA A 49 -3.73 3.74 -11.46
N THR A 50 -2.69 3.58 -12.28
CA THR A 50 -2.30 4.57 -13.29
C THR A 50 -3.13 4.50 -14.57
N ASN A 51 -3.60 3.30 -14.96
CA ASN A 51 -4.16 3.09 -16.31
C ASN A 51 -5.65 2.74 -16.34
N ALA A 52 -6.29 2.44 -15.21
CA ALA A 52 -7.61 1.83 -15.23
C ALA A 52 -8.76 2.74 -15.73
N LEU A 53 -8.53 4.05 -15.82
CA LEU A 53 -9.47 5.01 -16.42
C LEU A 53 -9.17 5.33 -17.89
N ARG A 54 -8.20 4.63 -18.51
CA ARG A 54 -7.94 4.82 -19.94
C ARG A 54 -9.06 4.18 -20.77
N PRO A 55 -9.48 4.78 -21.90
CA PRO A 55 -10.52 4.21 -22.75
C PRO A 55 -10.21 2.82 -23.30
N ASP A 56 -8.93 2.48 -23.45
CA ASP A 56 -8.45 1.20 -23.95
C ASP A 56 -8.22 0.15 -22.85
N PHE A 57 -8.36 0.50 -21.57
CA PHE A 57 -8.06 -0.42 -20.46
C PHE A 57 -8.91 -1.69 -20.54
N THR A 58 -10.24 -1.56 -20.50
CA THR A 58 -11.16 -2.69 -20.52
C THR A 58 -11.02 -3.55 -21.78
N LEU A 59 -10.73 -2.92 -22.92
CA LEU A 59 -10.46 -3.64 -24.17
C LEU A 59 -9.20 -4.51 -24.06
N ASN A 60 -8.16 -4.00 -23.39
CA ASN A 60 -6.87 -4.65 -23.28
C ASN A 60 -6.82 -5.71 -22.16
N THR A 61 -7.62 -5.55 -21.11
CA THR A 61 -7.59 -6.42 -19.92
C THR A 61 -8.78 -7.37 -19.83
N GLY A 62 -9.92 -7.02 -20.46
CA GLY A 62 -11.18 -7.75 -20.35
C GLY A 62 -11.97 -7.46 -19.06
N PHE A 63 -11.54 -6.47 -18.28
CA PHE A 63 -12.24 -6.01 -17.07
C PHE A 63 -11.99 -4.52 -16.82
N ASP A 64 -12.84 -3.88 -16.03
CA ASP A 64 -12.66 -2.50 -15.58
C ASP A 64 -12.32 -2.39 -14.08
N ILE A 65 -11.98 -1.17 -13.65
CA ILE A 65 -11.54 -0.88 -12.28
C ILE A 65 -12.60 -1.18 -11.21
N THR A 66 -13.88 -1.10 -11.55
CA THR A 66 -15.00 -1.27 -10.62
C THR A 66 -15.22 -2.74 -10.26
N GLN A 67 -14.74 -3.65 -11.11
CA GLN A 67 -14.77 -5.09 -10.85
C GLN A 67 -13.71 -5.53 -9.83
N ILE A 68 -12.71 -4.69 -9.52
CA ILE A 68 -11.65 -5.02 -8.56
C ILE A 68 -12.13 -4.73 -7.14
N GLN A 69 -12.24 -5.79 -6.33
CA GLN A 69 -12.63 -5.70 -4.92
C GLN A 69 -11.42 -5.56 -4.00
N SER A 70 -10.31 -6.21 -4.34
CA SER A 70 -9.04 -6.03 -3.66
C SER A 70 -7.88 -6.31 -4.59
N GLY A 71 -6.75 -5.64 -4.37
CA GLY A 71 -5.53 -5.86 -5.13
C GLY A 71 -4.32 -5.93 -4.20
N ALA A 72 -3.33 -6.74 -4.55
CA ALA A 72 -2.04 -6.75 -3.89
C ALA A 72 -0.92 -6.74 -4.91
N GLU A 73 0.19 -6.09 -4.57
CA GLU A 73 1.41 -6.08 -5.36
C GLU A 73 2.58 -6.48 -4.46
N ILE A 74 3.37 -7.47 -4.91
CA ILE A 74 4.49 -8.06 -4.18
C ILE A 74 5.72 -8.04 -5.08
N GLY A 75 6.84 -7.52 -4.59
CA GLY A 75 8.10 -7.55 -5.34
C GLY A 75 8.74 -6.18 -5.52
N GLU A 76 9.81 -6.14 -6.30
CA GLU A 76 10.43 -4.90 -6.77
C GLU A 76 10.61 -4.96 -8.28
N PRO A 77 10.43 -3.85 -9.02
CA PRO A 77 10.60 -3.87 -10.47
C PRO A 77 11.99 -4.37 -10.89
N PRO A 78 12.09 -5.24 -11.91
CA PRO A 78 11.00 -5.73 -12.77
C PRO A 78 10.25 -6.96 -12.21
N ASN A 79 10.66 -7.51 -11.07
CA ASN A 79 10.15 -8.76 -10.50
C ASN A 79 8.93 -8.52 -9.62
N MET A 80 7.77 -8.35 -10.24
CA MET A 80 6.50 -8.03 -9.58
C MET A 80 5.48 -9.15 -9.77
N LEU A 81 4.75 -9.46 -8.70
CA LEU A 81 3.51 -10.23 -8.71
C LEU A 81 2.35 -9.30 -8.37
N THR A 82 1.27 -9.38 -9.14
CA THR A 82 0.04 -8.66 -8.89
C THR A 82 -1.09 -9.64 -8.69
N TYR A 83 -1.80 -9.55 -7.57
CA TYR A 83 -2.98 -10.34 -7.26
C TYR A 83 -4.20 -9.41 -7.30
N LEU A 84 -5.23 -9.79 -8.04
CA LEU A 84 -6.49 -9.06 -8.11
C LEU A 84 -7.62 -10.03 -7.77
N ARG A 85 -8.47 -9.63 -6.83
CA ARG A 85 -9.73 -10.33 -6.53
C ARG A 85 -10.88 -9.42 -6.86
N GLY A 86 -11.93 -9.99 -7.43
CA GLY A 86 -13.02 -9.20 -7.98
C GLY A 86 -14.12 -10.03 -8.62
N THR A 87 -15.06 -9.35 -9.26
CA THR A 87 -16.15 -9.95 -10.02
C THR A 87 -15.75 -10.08 -11.49
N PHE A 88 -14.68 -10.84 -11.74
CA PHE A 88 -14.15 -11.05 -13.08
C PHE A 88 -14.96 -12.06 -13.88
N ILE A 89 -14.98 -11.88 -15.20
CA ILE A 89 -15.54 -12.84 -16.15
C ILE A 89 -14.35 -13.49 -16.87
N PRO A 90 -13.96 -14.73 -16.52
CA PRO A 90 -12.74 -15.36 -17.06
C PRO A 90 -12.69 -15.39 -18.59
N GLU A 91 -13.83 -15.61 -19.25
CA GLU A 91 -13.93 -15.66 -20.71
C GLU A 91 -13.64 -14.30 -21.37
N ALA A 92 -14.04 -13.19 -20.73
CA ALA A 92 -13.77 -11.85 -21.23
C ALA A 92 -12.27 -11.52 -21.14
N ILE A 93 -11.64 -11.90 -20.03
CA ILE A 93 -10.21 -11.73 -19.80
C ILE A 93 -9.40 -12.60 -20.76
N GLU A 94 -9.76 -13.88 -20.92
CA GLU A 94 -9.08 -14.76 -21.87
C GLU A 94 -9.21 -14.23 -23.31
N THR A 95 -10.39 -13.71 -23.68
CA THR A 95 -10.61 -13.08 -24.99
C THR A 95 -9.69 -11.88 -25.19
N ALA A 96 -9.62 -10.97 -24.20
CA ALA A 96 -8.73 -9.81 -24.26
C ALA A 96 -7.25 -10.22 -24.35
N GLN A 97 -6.84 -11.24 -23.59
CA GLN A 97 -5.49 -11.79 -23.65
C GLN A 97 -5.16 -12.36 -25.05
N GLN A 98 -6.07 -13.15 -25.64
CA GLN A 98 -5.87 -13.69 -26.99
C GLN A 98 -5.77 -12.58 -28.05
N LEU A 99 -6.62 -11.54 -27.96
CA LEU A 99 -6.56 -10.37 -28.84
C LEU A 99 -5.21 -9.63 -28.75
N ASN A 100 -4.60 -9.64 -27.58
CA ASN A 100 -3.29 -9.03 -27.33
C ASN A 100 -2.10 -9.96 -27.60
N GLY A 101 -2.34 -11.17 -28.12
CA GLY A 101 -1.29 -12.09 -28.54
C GLY A 101 -0.76 -13.02 -27.45
N TYR A 102 -1.40 -13.08 -26.27
CA TYR A 102 -1.03 -14.05 -25.25
C TYR A 102 -1.21 -15.48 -25.78
N GLN A 103 -0.28 -16.36 -25.43
CA GLN A 103 -0.32 -17.78 -25.76
C GLN A 103 -0.47 -18.62 -24.48
N PRO A 104 -1.23 -19.73 -24.53
CA PRO A 104 -1.33 -20.63 -23.39
C PRO A 104 -0.02 -21.41 -23.20
N VAL A 105 0.41 -21.50 -21.94
CA VAL A 105 1.56 -22.27 -21.45
C VAL A 105 1.08 -23.08 -20.24
N ASP A 106 1.54 -24.32 -20.13
CA ASP A 106 1.29 -25.14 -18.93
C ASP A 106 2.46 -24.95 -17.95
N ILE A 107 2.13 -24.60 -16.70
CA ILE A 107 3.09 -24.57 -15.58
C ILE A 107 2.53 -25.44 -14.47
N ASN A 108 3.16 -26.59 -14.23
CA ASN A 108 2.78 -27.51 -13.16
C ASN A 108 1.29 -27.91 -13.20
N GLY A 109 0.71 -28.05 -14.40
CA GLY A 109 -0.71 -28.37 -14.59
C GLY A 109 -1.66 -27.18 -14.52
N HIS A 110 -1.15 -25.96 -14.33
CA HIS A 110 -1.93 -24.73 -14.41
C HIS A 110 -1.78 -24.09 -15.79
N ARG A 111 -2.91 -23.67 -16.36
CA ARG A 111 -2.93 -22.92 -17.60
C ARG A 111 -2.58 -21.46 -17.35
N VAL A 112 -1.46 -21.00 -17.90
CA VAL A 112 -0.98 -19.62 -17.83
C VAL A 112 -1.04 -19.00 -19.22
N MET A 113 -1.60 -17.81 -19.34
CA MET A 113 -1.57 -17.04 -20.57
C MET A 113 -0.31 -16.15 -20.53
N SER A 114 0.54 -16.21 -21.57
CA SER A 114 1.84 -15.54 -21.60
C SER A 114 2.06 -14.72 -22.88
N LEU A 115 2.50 -13.46 -22.74
CA LEU A 115 3.07 -12.66 -23.83
C LEU A 115 4.56 -12.92 -24.01
N ALA A 116 5.28 -13.06 -22.90
CA ALA A 116 6.72 -13.28 -22.89
C ALA A 116 7.12 -14.11 -21.66
N PRO A 117 8.04 -15.08 -21.84
CA PRO A 117 8.48 -15.94 -20.74
C PRO A 117 9.32 -15.19 -19.68
N ASP A 118 9.99 -14.12 -20.11
CA ASP A 118 10.83 -13.25 -19.30
C ASP A 118 10.25 -11.82 -19.22
N ALA A 119 11.03 -10.89 -18.66
CA ALA A 119 10.63 -9.49 -18.50
C ALA A 119 10.82 -8.66 -19.79
N ALA A 120 10.76 -9.29 -20.97
CA ALA A 120 10.82 -8.59 -22.25
C ALA A 120 9.64 -7.62 -22.41
N ILE A 121 9.91 -6.49 -23.07
CA ILE A 121 8.96 -5.40 -23.29
C ILE A 121 8.94 -5.08 -24.79
N ASP A 122 7.77 -5.18 -25.40
CA ASP A 122 7.46 -4.65 -26.73
C ASP A 122 6.41 -3.54 -26.58
N LEU A 123 6.83 -2.28 -26.74
CA LEU A 123 5.93 -1.13 -26.64
C LEU A 123 4.94 -1.03 -27.81
N ALA A 124 5.07 -1.86 -28.85
CA ALA A 124 4.03 -1.99 -29.88
C ALA A 124 2.83 -2.80 -29.39
N ASN A 125 3.01 -3.64 -28.37
CA ASN A 125 1.91 -4.33 -27.71
C ASN A 125 1.22 -3.38 -26.70
N PRO A 126 -0.10 -3.16 -26.79
CA PRO A 126 -0.77 -2.16 -25.97
C PRO A 126 -0.78 -2.51 -24.47
N VAL A 127 -0.80 -3.79 -24.10
CA VAL A 127 -0.72 -4.22 -22.69
C VAL A 127 0.67 -3.92 -22.12
N GLN A 128 1.74 -4.19 -22.88
CA GLN A 128 3.11 -3.89 -22.44
C GLN A 128 3.44 -2.40 -22.51
N ALA A 129 2.86 -1.64 -23.43
CA ALA A 129 2.95 -0.18 -23.42
C ALA A 129 2.30 0.41 -22.16
N MET A 130 1.22 -0.19 -21.69
CA MET A 130 0.46 0.23 -20.51
C MET A 130 1.14 -0.18 -19.18
N ALA A 131 1.62 -1.42 -19.08
CA ALA A 131 2.04 -2.03 -17.82
C ALA A 131 3.48 -2.58 -17.83
N LEU A 132 4.24 -2.34 -18.90
CA LEU A 132 5.56 -2.92 -19.14
C LEU A 132 5.49 -4.45 -19.02
N ALA A 133 6.50 -5.07 -18.42
CA ALA A 133 6.53 -6.51 -18.21
C ALA A 133 5.51 -7.01 -17.17
N ARG A 134 4.91 -6.14 -16.33
CA ARG A 134 4.20 -6.56 -15.11
C ARG A 134 2.96 -7.44 -15.36
N LEU A 135 2.37 -7.34 -16.55
CA LEU A 135 1.21 -8.14 -16.94
C LEU A 135 1.56 -9.24 -17.96
N ASN A 136 2.85 -9.53 -18.20
CA ASN A 136 3.28 -10.47 -19.23
C ASN A 136 2.67 -11.87 -19.10
N ASN A 137 2.46 -12.34 -17.86
CA ASN A 137 1.98 -13.68 -17.58
C ASN A 137 0.78 -13.59 -16.66
N ALA A 138 -0.31 -14.29 -16.97
CA ALA A 138 -1.56 -14.20 -16.25
C ALA A 138 -2.20 -15.58 -16.05
N THR A 139 -2.83 -15.79 -14.90
CA THR A 139 -3.64 -16.98 -14.63
C THR A 139 -4.69 -16.71 -13.57
N PHE A 140 -5.69 -17.58 -13.46
CA PHE A 140 -6.63 -17.60 -12.35
C PHE A 140 -6.21 -18.68 -11.35
N LEU A 141 -6.25 -18.35 -10.08
CA LEU A 141 -6.23 -19.33 -9.00
C LEU A 141 -7.62 -19.95 -8.82
N ASP A 142 -7.67 -21.07 -8.08
CA ASP A 142 -8.91 -21.82 -7.83
C ASP A 142 -10.00 -20.99 -7.12
N ASP A 143 -9.62 -19.95 -6.38
CA ASP A 143 -10.54 -19.04 -5.67
C ASP A 143 -11.04 -17.87 -6.55
N GLY A 144 -10.67 -17.84 -7.83
CA GLY A 144 -11.02 -16.78 -8.77
C GLY A 144 -10.10 -15.55 -8.73
N THR A 145 -9.03 -15.57 -7.93
CA THR A 145 -8.02 -14.51 -7.92
C THR A 145 -7.26 -14.51 -9.25
N LEU A 146 -7.24 -13.37 -9.93
CA LEU A 146 -6.44 -13.12 -11.11
C LEU A 146 -5.02 -12.73 -10.71
N VAL A 147 -4.04 -13.50 -11.14
CA VAL A 147 -2.63 -13.27 -10.83
C VAL A 147 -1.90 -12.87 -12.09
N TYR A 148 -1.10 -11.82 -11.99
CA TYR A 148 -0.13 -11.43 -13.00
C TYR A 148 1.29 -11.55 -12.47
N ALA A 149 2.21 -11.91 -13.36
CA ALA A 149 3.64 -11.98 -13.08
C ALA A 149 4.46 -11.43 -14.24
N SER A 150 5.60 -10.80 -13.94
CA SER A 150 6.48 -10.29 -14.99
C SER A 150 7.29 -11.36 -15.73
N THR A 151 7.44 -12.54 -15.14
CA THR A 151 8.13 -13.70 -15.75
C THR A 151 7.39 -15.00 -15.42
N LEU A 152 7.58 -16.04 -16.23
CA LEU A 152 7.03 -17.37 -15.94
C LEU A 152 7.65 -17.98 -14.67
N GLY A 153 8.91 -17.69 -14.34
CA GLY A 153 9.53 -18.17 -13.10
C GLY A 153 8.90 -17.59 -11.83
N LEU A 154 8.48 -16.31 -11.88
CA LEU A 154 7.69 -15.71 -10.79
C LEU A 154 6.29 -16.29 -10.74
N MET A 155 5.66 -16.55 -11.88
CA MET A 155 4.36 -17.22 -11.93
C MET A 155 4.42 -18.62 -11.31
N GLU A 156 5.45 -19.40 -11.63
CA GLU A 156 5.68 -20.72 -11.03
C GLU A 156 5.84 -20.62 -9.50
N THR A 157 6.55 -19.59 -9.01
CA THR A 157 6.68 -19.33 -7.58
C THR A 157 5.34 -19.02 -6.93
N ALA A 158 4.50 -18.20 -7.57
CA ALA A 158 3.16 -17.87 -7.09
C ALA A 158 2.24 -19.10 -7.03
N LEU A 159 2.26 -19.94 -8.06
CA LEU A 159 1.47 -21.17 -8.15
C LEU A 159 1.94 -22.26 -7.17
N SER A 160 3.23 -22.26 -6.82
CA SER A 160 3.82 -23.24 -5.90
C SER A 160 3.77 -22.79 -4.43
N ALA A 161 3.22 -21.61 -4.13
CA ALA A 161 3.16 -21.06 -2.80
C ALA A 161 2.29 -21.95 -1.90
N SER A 162 2.89 -22.46 -0.82
CA SER A 162 2.22 -23.31 0.19
C SER A 162 2.04 -22.63 1.54
N GLN A 163 2.57 -21.42 1.67
CA GLN A 163 2.49 -20.59 2.88
C GLN A 163 1.89 -19.25 2.54
N THR A 164 1.13 -18.71 3.47
CA THR A 164 0.57 -17.37 3.43
C THR A 164 1.43 -16.43 4.26
N LEU A 165 1.30 -15.11 4.03
CA LEU A 165 1.91 -14.12 4.92
C LEU A 165 1.38 -14.25 6.36
N ALA A 166 0.16 -14.77 6.52
CA ALA A 166 -0.44 -15.05 7.82
C ALA A 166 0.24 -16.20 8.56
N ASP A 167 1.14 -16.97 7.94
CA ASP A 167 1.91 -18.02 8.62
C ASP A 167 3.23 -17.50 9.22
N ILE A 168 3.61 -16.25 8.92
CA ILE A 168 4.83 -15.63 9.45
C ILE A 168 4.55 -15.15 10.89
N PRO A 169 5.23 -15.65 11.93
CA PRO A 169 4.90 -15.36 13.33
C PRO A 169 4.88 -13.86 13.66
N GLN A 170 5.80 -13.08 13.09
CA GLN A 170 5.83 -11.64 13.29
C GLN A 170 4.61 -10.95 12.65
N LEU A 171 4.17 -11.41 11.47
CA LEU A 171 2.98 -10.85 10.83
C LEU A 171 1.69 -11.29 11.54
N GLN A 172 1.64 -12.49 12.11
CA GLN A 172 0.54 -12.91 13.00
C GLN A 172 0.38 -11.96 14.18
N ARG A 173 1.49 -11.65 14.87
CA ARG A 173 1.50 -10.70 15.99
C ARG A 173 1.06 -9.31 15.54
N ALA A 174 1.57 -8.83 14.39
CA ALA A 174 1.15 -7.55 13.82
C ALA A 174 -0.36 -7.52 13.52
N MET A 175 -0.91 -8.55 12.87
CA MET A 175 -2.33 -8.65 12.58
C MET A 175 -3.18 -8.71 13.85
N ALA A 176 -2.74 -9.44 14.88
CA ALA A 176 -3.43 -9.52 16.16
C ALA A 176 -3.43 -8.19 16.94
N THR A 177 -2.49 -7.30 16.64
CA THR A 177 -2.37 -5.97 17.25
C THR A 177 -3.33 -4.95 16.63
N LEU A 178 -3.79 -5.18 15.40
CA LEU A 178 -4.72 -4.26 14.72
C LEU A 178 -6.12 -4.31 15.36
N ASP A 179 -6.69 -3.13 15.61
CA ASP A 179 -8.02 -2.96 16.20
C ASP A 179 -9.12 -2.69 15.16
N ALA A 180 -8.75 -2.57 13.89
CA ALA A 180 -9.65 -2.31 12.78
C ALA A 180 -9.09 -2.88 11.47
N PRO A 181 -9.96 -3.26 10.51
CA PRO A 181 -9.52 -3.65 9.18
C PRO A 181 -8.94 -2.46 8.42
N LEU A 182 -7.95 -2.72 7.58
CA LEU A 182 -7.28 -1.72 6.75
C LEU A 182 -7.79 -1.79 5.31
N MET A 183 -8.15 -0.65 4.73
CA MET A 183 -8.48 -0.55 3.30
C MET A 183 -7.22 -0.51 2.43
N SER A 184 -6.13 0.02 2.97
CA SER A 184 -4.83 0.17 2.31
C SER A 184 -3.78 -0.26 3.31
N SER A 185 -2.89 -1.17 2.96
CA SER A 185 -1.85 -1.63 3.87
C SER A 185 -0.57 -2.03 3.16
N MET A 186 0.51 -2.06 3.93
CA MET A 186 1.83 -2.49 3.51
C MET A 186 2.41 -3.40 4.59
N VAL A 187 3.11 -4.45 4.14
CA VAL A 187 3.93 -5.27 5.02
C VAL A 187 5.36 -4.75 4.97
N LEU A 188 5.91 -4.46 6.16
CA LEU A 188 7.21 -3.83 6.31
C LEU A 188 8.13 -4.76 7.10
N GLY A 189 9.35 -4.95 6.58
CA GLY A 189 10.42 -5.63 7.30
C GLY A 189 11.31 -4.66 8.07
N PRO A 190 12.31 -5.15 8.82
CA PRO A 190 13.22 -4.30 9.59
C PRO A 190 13.95 -3.26 8.72
N GLY A 191 14.26 -3.62 7.47
CA GLY A 191 14.93 -2.73 6.52
C GLY A 191 14.15 -1.46 6.17
N ASN A 192 12.82 -1.46 6.34
CA ASN A 192 11.98 -0.28 6.13
C ASN A 192 12.09 0.74 7.27
N PHE A 193 12.62 0.33 8.42
CA PHE A 193 12.77 1.16 9.63
C PHE A 193 14.24 1.51 9.93
N LEU A 194 15.12 1.35 8.95
CA LEU A 194 16.47 1.87 9.07
C LEU A 194 16.40 3.41 8.97
N PRO A 195 17.02 4.15 9.92
CA PRO A 195 17.06 5.60 9.83
C PRO A 195 17.69 6.02 8.50
N GLY A 196 17.12 7.07 7.89
CA GLY A 196 17.72 7.68 6.70
C GLY A 196 19.12 8.14 7.05
N ILE A 197 20.11 7.86 6.19
CA ILE A 197 21.44 8.44 6.35
C ILE A 197 21.33 9.91 5.93
N PRO A 198 21.58 10.88 6.83
CA PRO A 198 21.50 12.30 6.50
C PRO A 198 22.33 12.63 5.25
N MET A 199 21.77 13.43 4.33
CA MET A 199 22.45 13.80 3.08
C MET A 199 23.75 14.58 3.34
N GLU A 200 23.81 15.27 4.48
CA GLU A 200 24.97 15.99 5.01
C GLU A 200 26.16 15.05 5.26
N LEU A 201 25.92 13.75 5.49
CA LEU A 201 27.01 12.76 5.58
C LEU A 201 27.58 12.37 4.21
N PHE A 202 26.79 12.51 3.14
CA PHE A 202 27.24 12.26 1.78
C PHE A 202 27.80 13.51 1.09
N GLN A 203 27.37 14.69 1.52
CA GLN A 203 27.85 15.99 1.05
C GLN A 203 28.10 16.93 2.23
N PRO A 204 29.14 16.67 3.05
CA PRO A 204 29.44 17.54 4.17
C PRO A 204 30.02 18.87 3.68
N ASP A 205 29.39 19.98 4.06
CA ASP A 205 29.92 21.33 3.81
C ASP A 205 31.18 21.58 4.66
N SER A 206 31.27 20.94 5.83
CA SER A 206 32.43 21.00 6.72
C SER A 206 32.58 19.75 7.62
N GLN A 207 33.74 19.61 8.27
CA GLN A 207 33.95 18.58 9.30
C GLN A 207 33.13 18.85 10.58
N GLU A 208 32.78 20.11 10.85
CA GLU A 208 31.93 20.47 12.00
C GLU A 208 30.50 19.98 11.79
N ASP A 209 30.00 19.98 10.56
CA ASP A 209 28.66 19.46 10.23
C ASP A 209 28.58 17.95 10.48
N ILE A 210 29.61 17.20 10.06
CA ILE A 210 29.70 15.76 10.34
C ILE A 210 29.71 15.51 11.85
N ALA A 211 30.51 16.27 12.61
CA ALA A 211 30.60 16.13 14.05
C ALA A 211 29.27 16.49 14.74
N GLY A 212 28.58 17.53 14.26
CA GLY A 212 27.26 17.94 14.74
C GLY A 212 26.20 16.87 14.50
N VAL A 213 26.18 16.26 13.31
CA VAL A 213 25.29 15.13 13.00
C VAL A 213 25.60 13.94 13.89
N MET A 214 26.87 13.55 14.04
CA MET A 214 27.26 12.42 14.90
C MET A 214 26.92 12.65 16.38
N LEU A 215 27.12 13.87 16.89
CA LEU A 215 26.74 14.24 18.26
C LEU A 215 25.23 14.17 18.46
N THR A 216 24.44 14.60 17.48
CA THR A 216 22.98 14.52 17.52
C THR A 216 22.51 13.07 17.53
N MET A 217 23.09 12.21 16.69
CA MET A 217 22.81 10.78 16.67
C MET A 217 23.21 10.07 17.97
N GLN A 218 24.33 10.45 18.59
CA GLN A 218 24.77 9.90 19.88
C GLN A 218 23.92 10.37 21.07
N ALA A 219 23.34 11.56 20.98
CA ALA A 219 22.51 12.12 22.04
C ALA A 219 21.09 11.52 22.06
N GLN A 220 20.63 10.91 20.97
CA GLN A 220 19.35 10.23 20.91
C GLN A 220 19.43 8.85 21.55
N GLU A 221 18.45 8.52 22.39
CA GLU A 221 18.27 7.15 22.86
C GLU A 221 17.95 6.24 21.66
N PRO A 222 18.65 5.10 21.52
CA PRO A 222 18.41 4.18 20.40
C PRO A 222 16.98 3.66 20.46
N ALA A 223 16.30 3.67 19.31
CA ALA A 223 14.98 3.09 19.19
C ALA A 223 15.03 1.55 19.26
N PRO A 224 14.09 0.89 19.96
CA PRO A 224 13.93 -0.55 19.85
C PRO A 224 13.70 -0.98 18.40
N VAL A 225 14.29 -2.12 18.01
CA VAL A 225 14.26 -2.60 16.63
C VAL A 225 12.89 -3.17 16.28
N VAL A 226 12.26 -2.63 15.23
CA VAL A 226 11.03 -3.19 14.65
C VAL A 226 11.38 -4.43 13.83
N LEU A 227 10.83 -5.58 14.21
CA LEU A 227 11.04 -6.87 13.55
C LEU A 227 10.17 -7.06 12.31
N ALA A 228 8.95 -6.53 12.36
CA ALA A 228 8.02 -6.46 11.24
C ALA A 228 6.95 -5.43 11.57
N ALA A 229 6.25 -4.94 10.56
CA ALA A 229 5.05 -4.16 10.77
C ALA A 229 4.01 -4.37 9.67
N ILE A 230 2.76 -4.09 10.04
CA ILE A 230 1.70 -3.81 9.08
C ILE A 230 1.32 -2.34 9.26
N ALA A 231 1.46 -1.55 8.20
CA ALA A 231 1.15 -0.13 8.20
C ALA A 231 0.10 0.18 7.14
N GLY A 232 -0.93 0.94 7.48
CA GLY A 232 -2.00 1.22 6.54
C GLY A 232 -2.97 2.30 7.00
N SER A 233 -4.13 2.31 6.37
CA SER A 233 -5.24 3.22 6.66
C SER A 233 -6.53 2.42 6.80
N THR A 234 -7.34 2.76 7.79
CA THR A 234 -8.71 2.25 7.91
C THR A 234 -9.59 2.84 6.80
N ALA A 235 -10.70 2.18 6.48
CA ALA A 235 -11.68 2.75 5.57
C ALA A 235 -12.27 4.07 6.10
N GLY A 236 -12.70 4.93 5.18
CA GLY A 236 -13.25 6.26 5.43
C GLY A 236 -12.41 7.37 4.80
N GLY A 237 -12.50 8.57 5.40
CA GLY A 237 -11.83 9.80 5.01
C GLY A 237 -12.80 10.82 4.43
N PRO A 238 -12.49 12.14 4.48
CA PRO A 238 -13.29 13.10 3.75
C PRO A 238 -13.15 12.84 2.24
N VAL A 239 -14.30 12.71 1.57
CA VAL A 239 -14.49 12.42 0.14
C VAL A 239 -14.20 13.67 -0.74
N SER A 240 -13.34 14.60 -0.31
CA SER A 240 -13.15 15.87 -1.04
C SER A 240 -11.69 16.24 -1.20
N LEU A 241 -11.12 15.89 -2.36
CA LEU A 241 -9.85 16.46 -2.86
C LEU A 241 -10.05 17.42 -4.02
N ILE A 242 -11.23 17.39 -4.64
CA ILE A 242 -11.61 18.35 -5.68
C ILE A 242 -12.42 19.44 -4.99
N GLU A 243 -12.03 20.71 -5.21
CA GLU A 243 -12.88 21.83 -4.86
C GLU A 243 -14.26 21.57 -5.48
N PRO A 244 -15.34 21.59 -4.70
CA PRO A 244 -16.67 21.36 -5.22
C PRO A 244 -16.90 22.24 -6.46
N PRO A 245 -17.58 21.74 -7.52
CA PRO A 245 -17.82 22.52 -8.73
C PRO A 245 -18.32 23.93 -8.38
N GLU A 246 -17.83 24.95 -9.09
CA GLU A 246 -18.13 26.37 -8.80
C GLU A 246 -19.63 26.57 -8.51
N GLY A 247 -19.94 26.97 -7.27
CA GLY A 247 -21.32 27.18 -6.81
C GLY A 247 -21.90 26.07 -5.91
N SER A 248 -21.20 24.96 -5.72
CA SER A 248 -21.54 23.98 -4.68
C SER A 248 -20.77 24.29 -3.39
N THR A 249 -21.49 24.59 -2.31
CA THR A 249 -20.89 24.64 -0.97
C THR A 249 -20.97 23.22 -0.42
N PRO A 250 -19.85 22.55 -0.12
CA PRO A 250 -19.90 21.21 0.44
C PRO A 250 -20.63 21.31 1.78
N ASP A 251 -21.64 20.46 2.00
CA ASP A 251 -22.39 20.47 3.24
C ASP A 251 -21.45 20.07 4.39
N PRO A 252 -21.13 21.00 5.32
CA PRO A 252 -20.21 20.71 6.43
C PRO A 252 -20.75 19.60 7.35
N VAL A 253 -22.07 19.42 7.42
CA VAL A 253 -22.72 18.37 8.22
C VAL A 253 -22.52 17.01 7.57
N ALA A 254 -22.60 16.94 6.24
CA ALA A 254 -22.33 15.72 5.49
C ALA A 254 -20.85 15.29 5.67
N LEU A 255 -19.90 16.22 5.56
CA LEU A 255 -18.47 15.93 5.77
C LEU A 255 -18.16 15.51 7.22
N ALA A 256 -18.79 16.16 8.21
CA ALA A 256 -18.58 15.82 9.62
C ALA A 256 -19.15 14.46 10.03
N SER A 257 -20.10 13.92 9.26
CA SER A 257 -20.73 12.61 9.52
C SER A 257 -20.07 11.44 8.79
N GLN A 258 -19.14 11.69 7.87
CA GLN A 258 -18.39 10.63 7.19
C GLN A 258 -17.42 9.92 8.14
N PRO A 259 -17.27 8.59 8.05
CA PRO A 259 -16.25 7.86 8.79
C PRO A 259 -14.87 8.43 8.47
N ARG A 260 -14.06 8.75 9.48
CA ARG A 260 -12.70 9.25 9.28
C ARG A 260 -11.75 8.08 9.04
N SER A 261 -10.93 8.19 7.98
CA SER A 261 -9.80 7.29 7.77
C SER A 261 -8.71 7.62 8.78
N VAL A 262 -8.19 6.59 9.45
CA VAL A 262 -7.13 6.70 10.44
C VAL A 262 -5.94 5.85 10.00
N SER A 263 -4.74 6.39 10.15
CA SER A 263 -3.50 5.67 9.88
C SER A 263 -3.19 4.73 11.05
N LYS A 264 -2.85 3.49 10.74
CA LYS A 264 -2.52 2.45 11.74
C LYS A 264 -1.18 1.83 11.41
N PHE A 265 -0.36 1.63 12.44
CA PHE A 265 0.89 0.88 12.38
C PHE A 265 0.89 -0.16 13.50
N ALA A 266 0.85 -1.43 13.16
CA ALA A 266 1.10 -2.53 14.08
C ALA A 266 2.58 -2.91 14.02
N LEU A 267 3.35 -2.44 14.99
CA LEU A 267 4.81 -2.57 15.05
C LEU A 267 5.19 -3.71 15.98
N VAL A 268 5.98 -4.68 15.51
CA VAL A 268 6.34 -5.86 16.30
C VAL A 268 7.77 -5.77 16.80
N TYR A 269 7.96 -6.04 18.09
CA TYR A 269 9.24 -5.98 18.78
C TYR A 269 9.67 -7.37 19.29
N ALA A 270 10.91 -7.43 19.79
CA ALA A 270 11.48 -8.66 20.33
C ALA A 270 10.89 -9.02 21.69
N THR A 271 10.61 -8.03 22.54
CA THR A 271 10.11 -8.22 23.91
C THR A 271 8.98 -7.25 24.25
N PRO A 272 8.15 -7.55 25.27
CA PRO A 272 7.17 -6.61 25.80
C PRO A 272 7.79 -5.32 26.32
N GLU A 273 8.98 -5.40 26.92
CA GLU A 273 9.72 -4.24 27.43
C GLU A 273 10.19 -3.32 26.29
N ASP A 274 10.65 -3.90 25.18
CA ASP A 274 11.01 -3.15 23.97
C ASP A 274 9.78 -2.43 23.39
N ALA A 275 8.64 -3.12 23.31
CA ALA A 275 7.39 -2.52 22.85
C ALA A 275 6.95 -1.35 23.76
N GLN A 276 7.02 -1.53 25.08
CA GLN A 276 6.69 -0.48 26.05
C GLN A 276 7.62 0.74 25.92
N THR A 277 8.91 0.50 25.72
CA THR A 277 9.91 1.56 25.51
C THR A 277 9.66 2.29 24.19
N ALA A 278 9.39 1.54 23.12
CA ALA A 278 9.11 2.10 21.80
C ALA A 278 7.85 2.96 21.81
N ALA A 279 6.78 2.52 22.46
CA ALA A 279 5.56 3.33 22.59
C ALA A 279 5.83 4.69 23.25
N GLN A 280 6.61 4.72 24.34
CA GLN A 280 6.97 5.97 25.03
C GLN A 280 7.84 6.88 24.15
N GLN A 281 8.81 6.31 23.44
CA GLN A 281 9.66 7.07 22.53
C GLN A 281 8.87 7.63 21.33
N ILE A 282 7.96 6.84 20.75
CA ILE A 282 7.08 7.27 19.66
C ILE A 282 6.23 8.47 20.10
N GLU A 283 5.58 8.39 21.26
CA GLU A 283 4.77 9.49 21.82
C GLU A 283 5.61 10.76 22.01
N SER A 284 6.78 10.62 22.64
CA SER A 284 7.69 11.74 22.85
C SER A 284 8.09 12.39 21.52
N ARG A 285 8.50 11.59 20.53
CA ARG A 285 8.98 12.09 19.23
C ARG A 285 7.85 12.70 18.39
N LEU A 286 6.62 12.17 18.47
CA LEU A 286 5.46 12.81 17.83
C LEU A 286 5.14 14.16 18.48
N SER A 287 5.35 14.30 19.79
CA SER A 287 5.09 15.57 20.49
C SER A 287 6.14 16.65 20.27
N THR A 288 7.40 16.29 20.06
CA THR A 288 8.52 17.25 19.99
C THR A 288 9.26 17.28 18.65
N GLY A 289 9.08 16.28 17.81
CA GLY A 289 9.80 16.11 16.56
C GLY A 289 9.09 16.71 15.35
N SER A 290 9.77 16.62 14.21
CA SER A 290 9.29 17.11 12.92
C SER A 290 9.48 16.07 11.83
N SER A 291 8.72 16.24 10.74
CA SER A 291 8.89 15.53 9.47
C SER A 291 10.24 15.87 8.85
N SER A 292 11.01 14.85 8.47
CA SER A 292 12.27 15.02 7.74
C SER A 292 12.07 15.42 6.28
N THR A 293 10.85 15.24 5.77
CA THR A 293 10.49 15.57 4.37
C THR A 293 9.91 16.98 4.24
N SER A 294 9.26 17.50 5.27
CA SER A 294 8.58 18.81 5.21
C SER A 294 9.06 19.83 6.24
N ASP A 295 9.94 19.44 7.15
CA ASP A 295 10.42 20.24 8.29
C ASP A 295 9.32 20.77 9.22
N ARG A 296 8.10 20.25 9.08
CA ARG A 296 6.95 20.63 9.91
C ARG A 296 6.87 19.78 11.18
N PRO A 297 6.54 20.37 12.33
CA PRO A 297 6.25 19.60 13.54
C PRO A 297 5.14 18.58 13.30
N TRP A 298 5.28 17.37 13.84
CA TRP A 298 4.26 16.34 13.73
C TRP A 298 2.92 16.78 14.34
N SER A 299 2.97 17.57 15.42
CA SER A 299 1.81 18.18 16.06
C SER A 299 1.05 19.18 15.18
N GLU A 300 1.64 19.68 14.10
CA GLU A 300 0.96 20.52 13.09
C GLU A 300 0.44 19.72 11.89
N MET A 301 0.77 18.42 11.82
CA MET A 301 0.35 17.52 10.73
C MET A 301 -0.76 16.57 11.19
N PHE A 302 -0.73 16.17 12.46
CA PHE A 302 -1.63 15.19 13.05
C PHE A 302 -2.61 15.86 14.00
N ALA A 303 -3.90 15.58 13.82
CA ALA A 303 -4.97 16.02 14.70
C ALA A 303 -4.90 15.30 16.06
N SER A 304 -4.54 14.03 16.03
CA SER A 304 -4.32 13.20 17.21
C SER A 304 -3.39 12.03 16.88
N TRP A 305 -2.73 11.47 17.89
CA TRP A 305 -1.98 10.23 17.78
C TRP A 305 -2.03 9.46 19.11
N SER A 306 -1.76 8.16 19.03
CA SER A 306 -1.51 7.33 20.20
C SER A 306 -0.60 6.15 19.85
N ALA A 307 0.30 5.78 20.75
CA ALA A 307 1.10 4.56 20.66
C ALA A 307 0.81 3.67 21.87
N VAL A 308 0.05 2.59 21.65
CA VAL A 308 -0.40 1.68 22.71
C VAL A 308 0.39 0.38 22.63
N PRO A 309 1.19 0.03 23.66
CA PRO A 309 1.89 -1.25 23.68
C PRO A 309 0.92 -2.39 24.02
N ASP A 310 1.13 -3.53 23.37
CA ASP A 310 0.51 -4.81 23.67
C ASP A 310 1.60 -5.77 24.16
N ALA A 311 1.56 -6.07 25.46
CA ALA A 311 2.53 -6.94 26.10
C ALA A 311 2.38 -8.41 25.68
N GLU A 312 1.17 -8.87 25.35
CA GLU A 312 0.94 -10.26 24.92
C GLU A 312 1.55 -10.51 23.54
N GLN A 313 1.43 -9.53 22.65
CA GLN A 313 1.98 -9.61 21.29
C GLN A 313 3.41 -9.08 21.18
N SER A 314 3.94 -8.44 22.23
CA SER A 314 5.21 -7.70 22.18
C SER A 314 5.22 -6.73 20.99
N SER A 315 4.17 -5.92 20.90
CA SER A 315 3.92 -5.03 19.77
C SER A 315 3.42 -3.66 20.24
N VAL A 316 3.35 -2.71 19.32
CA VAL A 316 2.74 -1.39 19.53
C VAL A 316 1.74 -1.14 18.43
N LEU A 317 0.52 -0.75 18.81
CA LEU A 317 -0.44 -0.15 17.89
C LEU A 317 -0.27 1.36 17.92
N LEU A 318 0.31 1.91 16.86
CA LEU A 318 0.34 3.35 16.62
C LEU A 318 -0.85 3.75 15.75
N THR A 319 -1.64 4.69 16.26
CA THR A 319 -2.81 5.29 15.59
C THR A 319 -2.51 6.76 15.33
N ILE A 320 -2.73 7.22 14.09
CA ILE A 320 -2.53 8.63 13.69
C ILE A 320 -3.76 9.14 12.95
N GLU A 321 -4.31 10.26 13.41
CA GLU A 321 -5.36 11.01 12.74
C GLU A 321 -4.75 12.27 12.10
N TRP A 322 -5.01 12.49 10.82
CA TRP A 322 -4.48 13.64 10.07
C TRP A 322 -5.40 14.85 10.18
N ILE A 323 -4.83 16.06 10.15
CA ILE A 323 -5.63 17.29 10.15
C ILE A 323 -6.36 17.47 8.80
N ASP A 324 -5.63 17.43 7.69
CA ASP A 324 -6.18 17.86 6.38
C ASP A 324 -6.16 16.78 5.29
N ARG A 325 -5.39 15.70 5.43
CA ARG A 325 -5.17 14.72 4.37
C ARG A 325 -5.34 13.29 4.87
N PRO A 326 -6.44 12.59 4.58
CA PRO A 326 -6.56 11.19 4.95
C PRO A 326 -5.48 10.34 4.25
N ALA A 327 -5.03 9.31 4.96
CA ALA A 327 -4.30 8.17 4.40
C ALA A 327 -2.94 8.46 3.74
N MET A 328 -2.16 9.41 4.28
CA MET A 328 -0.76 9.58 3.86
C MET A 328 0.19 8.53 4.47
N THR A 329 -0.32 7.43 5.04
CA THR A 329 0.50 6.33 5.60
C THR A 329 1.53 5.83 4.60
N GLN A 330 1.10 5.61 3.35
CA GLN A 330 1.99 5.16 2.28
C GLN A 330 3.09 6.17 2.00
N ARG A 331 2.73 7.45 1.96
CA ARG A 331 3.71 8.51 1.74
C ARG A 331 4.76 8.51 2.83
N LEU A 332 4.37 8.45 4.11
CA LEU A 332 5.32 8.37 5.23
C LEU A 332 6.29 7.19 5.07
N VAL A 333 5.77 6.02 4.71
CA VAL A 333 6.59 4.81 4.52
C VAL A 333 7.53 4.94 3.31
N PHE A 334 7.02 5.37 2.15
CA PHE A 334 7.83 5.47 0.92
C PHE A 334 8.85 6.61 0.97
N SER A 335 8.54 7.72 1.65
CA SER A 335 9.51 8.79 1.90
C SER A 335 10.44 8.51 3.08
N ARG A 336 10.25 7.37 3.77
CA ARG A 336 10.95 7.01 5.02
C ARG A 336 10.86 8.10 6.08
N ASP A 337 9.76 8.84 6.09
CA ASP A 337 9.48 9.91 7.05
C ASP A 337 8.84 9.31 8.31
N LEU A 338 9.59 8.39 8.92
CA LEU A 338 9.18 7.58 10.07
C LEU A 338 10.09 7.84 11.28
N GLY A 339 10.71 9.03 11.35
CA GLY A 339 11.65 9.39 12.43
C GLY A 339 11.04 9.27 13.84
N PHE A 340 9.73 9.44 13.96
CA PHE A 340 9.02 9.19 15.22
C PHE A 340 9.08 7.71 15.66
N ILE A 341 9.23 6.76 14.74
CA ILE A 341 9.43 5.32 15.04
C ILE A 341 10.93 5.02 15.22
N THR A 342 11.78 5.50 14.30
CA THR A 342 13.17 5.02 14.19
C THR A 342 14.18 5.76 15.06
N GLY A 343 13.83 6.98 15.51
CA GLY A 343 14.82 7.91 16.07
C GLY A 343 15.47 8.74 14.98
#